data_AF-A0A933GS91-F1
#
_entry.id   AF-A0A933GS91-F1
#
_cell.length_a   1.000
_cell.length_b   1.000
_cell.length_c   1.000
_cell.angle_alpha   90.00
_cell.angle_beta   90.00
_cell.angle_gamma   90.00
#
_symmetry.space_group_name_H-M   'P 1'
#
loop_
_entity.id
_entity.type
_entity.pdbx_description
1 polymer ?
#
loop_
_entity_poly.entity_id
_entity_poly.type
_entity_poly.pdbx_seq_one_letter_code
_entity_poly.pdbx_strand_id
1 'polypeptide(L)'
;MAKPEEYSERKIQLAGWPANVVTYKLGAVYHTTIDNTDPGAWVVKAQGTTKQEAETKALKEAEVLLAKVKTSKPPTGCTSAPGF
;
A
#
# COMPACT_ATOMS: atom_id res chain seq x y z
N MET A 1 22.75 7.38 12.98
CA MET A 1 21.28 7.36 12.97
C MET A 1 20.83 7.91 11.62
N ALA A 2 20.34 7.07 10.70
CA ALA A 2 19.95 7.53 9.37
C ALA A 2 18.65 8.33 9.46
N LYS A 3 18.67 9.58 9.00
CA LYS A 3 17.47 10.42 8.93
C LYS A 3 16.70 10.03 7.66
N PRO A 4 15.37 9.90 7.73
CA PRO A 4 14.56 9.75 6.52
C PRO A 4 14.62 11.05 5.72
N GLU A 5 15.10 10.94 4.48
CA GLU A 5 15.16 12.01 3.50
C GLU A 5 14.08 11.79 2.43
N GLU A 6 13.64 12.85 1.76
CA GLU A 6 12.66 12.74 0.66
C GLU A 6 11.38 11.96 1.02
N TYR A 7 10.84 12.17 2.23
CA TYR A 7 9.58 11.56 2.64
C TYR A 7 8.43 12.03 1.75
N SER A 8 7.66 11.08 1.24
CA SER A 8 6.49 11.31 0.40
C SER A 8 5.42 10.30 0.77
N GLU A 9 4.24 10.80 1.12
CA GLU A 9 3.05 9.98 1.32
C GLU A 9 1.98 10.33 0.29
N ARG A 10 1.29 9.32 -0.22
CA ARG A 10 0.11 9.52 -1.07
C ARG A 10 -0.87 8.38 -0.89
N LYS A 11 -2.15 8.71 -0.93
CA LYS A 11 -3.22 7.73 -0.96
C LYS A 11 -3.59 7.47 -2.41
N ILE A 12 -3.60 6.20 -2.79
CA ILE A 12 -4.00 5.73 -4.11
C ILE A 12 -5.14 4.73 -3.95
N GLN A 13 -5.83 4.45 -5.05
CA GLN A 13 -6.83 3.38 -5.08
C GLN A 13 -6.29 2.22 -5.91
N LEU A 14 -6.08 1.06 -5.28
CA LEU A 14 -5.62 -0.15 -5.95
C LEU A 14 -6.78 -1.14 -6.05
N ALA A 15 -7.21 -1.42 -7.29
CA ALA A 15 -8.35 -2.28 -7.63
C ALA A 15 -9.61 -2.02 -6.78
N GLY A 16 -9.90 -0.74 -6.49
CA GLY A 16 -11.07 -0.31 -5.72
C GLY A 16 -10.80 -0.09 -4.22
N TRP A 17 -9.67 -0.55 -3.69
CA TRP A 17 -9.33 -0.43 -2.28
C TRP A 17 -8.42 0.78 -2.01
N PRO A 18 -8.66 1.54 -0.92
CA PRO A 18 -7.77 2.62 -0.52
C PRO A 18 -6.44 2.05 -0.01
N ALA A 19 -5.34 2.43 -0.65
CA ALA A 19 -3.99 2.08 -0.25
C ALA A 19 -3.17 3.34 -0.03
N ASN A 20 -2.38 3.36 1.03
CA ASN A 20 -1.44 4.42 1.33
C ASN A 20 -0.05 4.01 0.88
N VAL A 21 0.63 4.88 0.14
CA VAL A 21 1.99 4.67 -0.37
C VAL A 21 2.88 5.68 0.30
N VAL A 22 3.86 5.19 1.05
CA VAL A 22 4.85 5.98 1.75
C VAL A 22 6.22 5.63 1.20
N THR A 23 6.88 6.61 0.60
CA THR A 23 8.24 6.46 0.08
C THR A 23 9.17 7.40 0.82
N TYR A 24 10.30 6.90 1.27
CA TYR A 24 11.34 7.71 1.91
C TYR A 24 12.71 7.12 1.61
N LYS A 25 13.74 7.96 1.62
CA LYS A 25 15.12 7.56 1.43
C LYS A 25 15.82 7.42 2.78
N LEU A 26 16.53 6.32 2.97
CA LEU A 26 17.45 6.14 4.09
C LEU A 26 18.86 5.91 3.55
N GLY A 27 19.71 6.94 3.69
CA GLY A 27 21.07 6.90 3.18
C GLY A 27 21.09 6.75 1.65
N ALA A 28 21.50 5.59 1.15
CA ALA A 28 21.60 5.30 -0.28
C ALA A 28 20.41 4.48 -0.83
N VAL A 29 19.43 4.13 0.00
CA VAL A 29 18.34 3.21 -0.37
C VAL A 29 17.00 3.93 -0.28
N TYR A 30 16.17 3.75 -1.30
CA TYR A 30 14.77 4.15 -1.29
C TYR A 30 13.93 3.03 -0.70
N HIS A 31 13.11 3.38 0.29
CA HIS A 31 12.15 2.52 0.93
C HIS A 31 10.75 2.95 0.52
N THR A 32 9.99 2.02 -0.03
CA THR A 32 8.58 2.24 -0.37
C THR A 32 7.74 1.27 0.45
N THR A 33 6.77 1.79 1.17
CA THR A 33 5.79 1.04 1.94
C THR A 33 4.42 1.29 1.34
N ILE A 34 3.64 0.23 1.14
CA ILE A 34 2.25 0.33 0.71
C ILE A 34 1.39 -0.38 1.75
N ASP A 35 0.46 0.33 2.37
CA ASP A 35 -0.46 -0.23 3.37
C ASP A 35 -1.92 -0.09 2.93
N ASN A 36 -2.73 -1.12 3.15
CA ASN A 36 -4.18 -1.08 2.92
C ASN A 36 -4.92 -0.77 4.23
N THR A 37 -5.88 0.16 4.20
CA THR A 37 -6.58 0.68 5.39
C THR A 37 -7.90 -0.05 5.73
N ASP A 38 -8.26 -1.12 5.02
CA ASP A 38 -9.57 -1.82 5.13
C ASP A 38 -9.47 -3.24 5.77
N PRO A 39 -10.55 -3.88 6.33
CA PRO A 39 -10.54 -5.26 6.82
C PRO A 39 -9.91 -6.27 5.85
N GLY A 40 -8.70 -6.70 6.21
CA GLY A 40 -7.76 -7.40 5.32
C GLY A 40 -6.41 -6.70 5.21
N ALA A 41 -6.19 -5.61 5.95
CA ALA A 41 -5.00 -4.77 6.02
C ALA A 41 -3.71 -5.57 5.82
N TRP A 42 -3.09 -5.33 4.67
CA TRP A 42 -1.80 -5.89 4.28
C TRP A 42 -0.83 -4.73 4.07
N VAL A 43 0.44 -4.99 4.35
CA VAL A 43 1.52 -4.01 4.20
C VAL A 43 2.61 -4.64 3.36
N VAL A 44 2.96 -3.96 2.27
CA VAL A 44 4.11 -4.28 1.44
C VAL A 44 5.22 -3.31 1.75
N LYS A 45 6.44 -3.82 1.81
CA LYS A 45 7.64 -3.02 1.93
C LYS A 45 8.60 -3.46 0.84
N ALA A 46 9.02 -2.52 0.00
CA ALA A 46 10.07 -2.76 -0.98
C ALA A 46 11.19 -1.74 -0.82
N GLN A 47 12.36 -2.16 -1.29
CA GLN A 47 13.57 -1.37 -1.25
C GLN A 47 14.21 -1.38 -2.64
N GLY A 48 14.85 -0.27 -2.99
CA GLY A 48 15.55 -0.12 -4.26
C GLY A 48 16.65 0.94 -4.17
N THR A 49 17.63 0.81 -5.05
CA THR A 49 18.71 1.80 -5.21
C THR A 49 18.19 3.10 -5.83
N THR A 50 17.04 3.03 -6.50
CA THR A 50 16.32 4.18 -7.05
C THR A 50 14.86 4.17 -6.58
N LYS A 51 14.26 5.36 -6.53
CA LYS A 51 12.85 5.54 -6.20
C LYS A 51 11.95 4.70 -7.10
N GLN A 52 12.22 4.73 -8.41
CA GLN A 52 11.39 4.05 -9.41
C GLN A 52 11.43 2.53 -9.25
N GLU A 53 12.61 1.94 -8.98
CA GLU A 53 12.74 0.50 -8.75
C GLU A 53 12.02 0.07 -7.46
N ALA A 54 12.15 0.84 -6.38
CA ALA A 54 11.48 0.57 -5.12
C ALA A 54 9.95 0.61 -5.28
N GLU A 55 9.43 1.61 -6.01
CA GLU A 55 8.00 1.74 -6.31
C GLU A 55 7.50 0.58 -7.18
N THR A 56 8.21 0.20 -8.26
CA THR A 56 7.78 -0.91 -9.11
C THR A 56 7.75 -2.24 -8.36
N LYS A 57 8.75 -2.51 -7.50
CA LYS A 57 8.76 -3.72 -6.66
C LYS A 57 7.59 -3.71 -5.67
N ALA A 58 7.37 -2.59 -4.98
CA ALA A 58 6.27 -2.47 -4.02
C ALA A 58 4.91 -2.67 -4.69
N LEU A 59 4.68 -2.04 -5.85
CA LEU A 59 3.44 -2.17 -6.60
C LEU A 59 3.19 -3.62 -7.04
N LYS A 60 4.21 -4.31 -7.54
CA LYS A 60 4.08 -5.71 -7.99
C LYS A 60 3.73 -6.64 -6.83
N GLU A 61 4.36 -6.48 -5.67
CA GLU A 61 4.04 -7.26 -4.48
C GLU A 61 2.63 -6.93 -3.94
N ALA A 62 2.26 -5.65 -3.98
CA ALA A 62 0.93 -5.18 -3.64
C ALA A 62 -0.15 -5.82 -4.51
N GLU A 63 0.07 -5.90 -5.83
CA GLU A 63 -0.86 -6.58 -6.75
C GLU A 63 -1.00 -8.08 -6.44
N VAL A 64 0.11 -8.76 -6.13
CA VAL A 64 0.10 -10.19 -5.77
C VAL A 64 -0.67 -10.44 -4.47
N LEU A 65 -0.47 -9.61 -3.45
CA LEU A 65 -1.21 -9.71 -2.19
C LEU A 65 -2.68 -9.38 -2.39
N LEU A 66 -2.98 -8.35 -3.19
CA LEU A 66 -4.35 -7.97 -3.51
C LEU A 66 -5.07 -9.09 -4.26
N ALA A 67 -4.40 -9.84 -5.14
CA ALA A 67 -4.97 -11.02 -5.79
C ALA A 67 -5.33 -12.13 -4.79
N LYS A 68 -4.53 -12.32 -3.74
CA LYS A 68 -4.82 -13.25 -2.63
C LYS A 68 -5.95 -12.75 -1.73
N VAL A 69 -6.06 -11.44 -1.51
CA VAL A 69 -7.13 -10.84 -0.70
C VAL A 69 -8.46 -10.80 -1.47
N LYS A 70 -8.45 -10.58 -2.78
CA LYS A 70 -9.64 -10.60 -3.64
C LYS A 70 -10.43 -11.90 -3.58
N THR A 71 -9.74 -13.03 -3.33
CA THR A 71 -10.38 -14.34 -3.14
C THR A 71 -11.09 -14.48 -1.79
N SER A 72 -10.93 -13.51 -0.88
CA SER A 72 -11.45 -13.56 0.48
C SER A 72 -12.72 -12.75 0.74
N LYS A 73 -13.24 -11.90 -0.20
CA LYS A 73 -14.64 -11.37 -0.14
C LYS A 73 -15.12 -10.52 -1.33
N PRO A 74 -16.43 -10.59 -1.64
CA PRO A 74 -17.29 -9.39 -1.75
C PRO A 74 -18.63 -9.54 -0.98
N PRO A 75 -19.47 -8.50 -0.82
CA PRO A 75 -19.22 -7.13 -0.39
C PRO A 75 -19.72 -6.91 1.07
N THR A 76 -19.14 -5.97 1.79
CA THR A 76 -19.94 -5.22 2.79
C THR A 76 -19.88 -3.79 2.25
N GLY A 77 -20.87 -3.28 1.52
CA GLY A 77 -22.27 -3.47 1.88
C GLY A 77 -22.53 -2.90 3.27
N CYS A 78 -21.83 -1.84 3.68
CA CYS A 78 -22.42 -0.89 4.61
C CYS A 78 -23.45 -0.05 3.83
N THR A 79 -24.48 -0.72 3.31
CA THR A 79 -25.78 -0.06 3.23
C THR A 79 -26.19 0.06 4.68
N SER A 80 -26.10 1.26 5.25
CA SER A 80 -26.79 1.60 6.48
C SER A 80 -28.21 1.07 6.36
N ALA A 81 -28.57 0.07 7.18
CA ALA A 81 -29.96 -0.30 7.33
C ALA A 81 -30.70 0.94 7.87
N PRO A 82 -31.77 1.44 7.23
CA PRO A 82 -32.71 2.27 7.94
C PRO A 82 -33.49 1.33 8.85
N GLY A 83 -33.23 1.43 10.15
CA GLY A 83 -33.89 0.64 11.17
C GLY A 83 -33.95 1.41 12.48
N PHE A 84 -34.75 2.48 12.51
CA PHE A 84 -36.01 2.55 13.26
C PHE A 84 -36.72 3.88 12.93
#